data_AF-A0AAF0R680-F1
#
_entry.id   AF-A0AAF0R680-F1
#
_cell.length_a   1.000
_cell.length_b   1.000
_cell.length_c   1.000
_cell.angle_alpha   90.00
_cell.angle_beta   90.00
_cell.angle_gamma   90.00
#
_symmetry.space_group_name_H-M   'P 1'
#
loop_
_entity.id
_entity.type
_entity.pdbx_description
1 polymer ?
#
loop_
_entity_poly.entity_id
_entity_poly.type
_entity_poly.pdbx_seq_one_letter_code
_entity_poly.pdbx_strand_id
1 'polypeptide(L)'
;MLPHVFDGLHQYWKTDKFKVMSEQAKMARGSLKGGSLHTGGAKSVRTIIREMEKEMGRTPLVPKVFKKTHVKKKENESNSDVVCITSLKGIGSSCQAKAIDGVQIVAILAQIEKLTPALNESEQK
;
A
#
# COMPACT_ATOMS: atom_id res chain seq x y z
N MET A 1 19.80 -27.57 5.44
CA MET A 1 18.72 -26.75 6.04
C MET A 1 18.94 -26.73 7.53
N LEU A 2 18.71 -25.59 8.21
CA LEU A 2 19.04 -25.41 9.64
C LEU A 2 17.77 -25.65 10.51
N PRO A 3 17.53 -26.88 10.99
CA PRO A 3 16.32 -27.24 11.74
C PRO A 3 16.10 -26.42 13.02
N HIS A 4 17.19 -25.97 13.67
CA HIS A 4 17.13 -25.20 14.92
C HIS A 4 16.37 -23.85 14.80
N VAL A 5 16.27 -23.27 13.60
CA VAL A 5 15.52 -22.01 13.37
C VAL A 5 14.02 -22.26 13.50
N PHE A 6 13.55 -23.43 13.03
CA PHE A 6 12.15 -23.81 13.09
C PHE A 6 11.70 -24.12 14.53
N ASP A 7 12.60 -24.67 15.36
CA ASP A 7 12.30 -24.96 16.76
C ASP A 7 12.02 -23.69 17.57
N GLY A 8 12.83 -22.64 17.38
CA GLY A 8 12.62 -21.34 18.03
C GLY A 8 11.32 -20.66 17.59
N LEU A 9 10.98 -20.74 16.30
CA LEU A 9 9.70 -20.24 15.77
C LEU A 9 8.51 -21.02 16.33
N HIS A 10 8.63 -22.34 16.43
CA HIS A 10 7.60 -23.20 16.98
C HIS A 10 7.34 -22.89 18.47
N GLN A 11 8.39 -22.63 19.25
CA GLN A 11 8.24 -22.16 20.63
C GLN A 11 7.56 -20.79 20.69
N TYR A 12 7.96 -19.84 19.83
CA TYR A 12 7.35 -18.51 19.76
C TYR A 12 5.85 -18.56 19.43
N TRP A 13 5.43 -19.40 18.47
CA TRP A 13 4.00 -19.53 18.11
C TRP A 13 3.14 -20.14 19.22
N LYS A 14 3.73 -20.88 20.16
CA LYS A 14 2.99 -21.40 21.33
C LYS A 14 2.73 -20.33 22.40
N THR A 15 3.46 -19.22 22.37
CA THR A 15 3.30 -18.14 23.35
C THR A 15 1.94 -17.46 23.25
N ASP A 16 1.39 -17.02 24.38
CA ASP A 16 0.09 -16.35 24.41
C ASP A 16 0.11 -15.01 23.69
N LYS A 17 1.25 -14.31 23.69
CA LYS A 17 1.46 -13.10 22.91
C LYS A 17 1.15 -13.33 21.43
N PHE A 18 1.70 -14.41 20.85
CA PHE A 18 1.46 -14.73 19.44
C PHE A 18 0.00 -15.12 19.19
N LYS A 19 -0.61 -15.93 20.08
CA LYS A 19 -2.02 -16.33 19.95
C LYS A 19 -2.97 -15.13 19.95
N VAL A 20 -2.76 -14.17 20.86
CA VAL A 20 -3.57 -12.94 20.92
C VAL A 20 -3.41 -12.12 19.63
N MET A 21 -2.17 -11.92 19.17
CA MET A 21 -1.92 -11.23 17.90
C MET A 21 -2.56 -11.94 16.71
N SER A 22 -2.48 -13.28 16.68
CA SER A 22 -3.05 -14.11 15.62
C SER A 22 -4.57 -14.02 15.59
N GLU A 23 -5.24 -14.13 16.74
CA GLU A 23 -6.70 -13.99 16.83
C GLU A 23 -7.15 -12.56 16.47
N GLN A 24 -6.44 -11.53 16.93
CA GLN A 24 -6.73 -10.16 16.51
C GLN A 24 -6.59 -9.99 14.99
N ALA A 25 -5.54 -10.53 14.39
CA ALA A 25 -5.34 -10.48 12.94
C ALA A 25 -6.41 -11.29 12.18
N LYS A 26 -6.86 -12.42 12.73
CA LYS A 26 -7.95 -13.23 12.19
C LYS A 26 -9.27 -12.46 12.21
N MET A 27 -9.60 -11.80 13.34
CA MET A 27 -10.77 -10.93 13.45
C MET A 27 -10.70 -9.76 12.47
N ALA A 28 -9.52 -9.13 12.31
CA ALA A 28 -9.32 -8.05 11.35
C ALA A 28 -9.53 -8.50 9.89
N ARG A 29 -9.04 -9.69 9.50
CA ARG A 29 -9.29 -10.27 8.16
C ARG A 29 -10.77 -10.59 7.93
N GLY A 30 -11.44 -11.12 8.97
CA GLY A 30 -12.88 -11.42 8.95
C GLY A 30 -13.78 -10.18 8.92
N SER A 31 -13.32 -9.07 9.50
CA SER A 31 -14.07 -7.82 9.58
C SER A 31 -14.53 -7.33 8.20
N LEU A 32 -15.79 -6.91 8.10
CA LEU A 32 -16.34 -6.23 6.93
C LEU A 32 -15.90 -4.76 6.84
N LYS A 33 -15.40 -4.20 7.96
CA LYS A 33 -15.06 -2.79 8.11
C LYS A 33 -13.68 -2.46 7.53
N GLY A 34 -13.58 -1.34 6.82
CA GLY A 34 -12.32 -0.67 6.48
C GLY A 34 -11.41 -1.39 5.48
N GLY A 35 -11.96 -2.28 4.65
CA GLY A 35 -11.21 -3.08 3.69
C GLY A 35 -11.60 -2.84 2.23
N SER A 36 -10.68 -3.17 1.33
CA SER A 36 -10.97 -3.26 -0.10
C SER A 36 -10.80 -4.70 -0.57
N LEU A 37 -11.81 -5.22 -1.26
CA LEU A 37 -11.81 -6.57 -1.80
C LEU A 37 -11.26 -6.54 -3.22
N HIS A 38 -10.25 -7.38 -3.49
CA HIS A 38 -9.71 -7.55 -4.82
C HIS A 38 -10.70 -8.34 -5.70
N THR A 39 -11.13 -7.76 -6.81
CA THR A 39 -12.09 -8.33 -7.77
C THR A 39 -11.47 -8.56 -9.15
N GLY A 40 -10.17 -8.32 -9.32
CA GLY A 40 -9.45 -8.53 -10.59
C GLY A 40 -9.32 -9.99 -11.03
N GLY A 41 -9.67 -10.94 -10.17
CA GLY A 41 -9.52 -12.38 -10.41
C GLY A 41 -8.05 -12.79 -10.52
N ALA A 42 -7.77 -13.89 -11.21
CA ALA A 42 -6.41 -14.37 -11.47
C ALA A 42 -5.72 -13.62 -12.63
N LYS A 43 -6.04 -12.35 -12.84
CA LYS A 43 -5.37 -11.51 -13.84
C LYS A 43 -4.26 -10.70 -13.20
N SER A 44 -3.10 -10.66 -13.85
CA SER A 44 -2.03 -9.76 -13.43
C SER A 44 -2.43 -8.29 -13.62
N VAL A 45 -1.94 -7.40 -12.76
CA VAL A 45 -2.13 -5.95 -12.91
C VAL A 45 -1.70 -5.46 -14.30
N ARG A 46 -0.61 -6.02 -14.84
CA ARG A 46 -0.12 -5.70 -16.20
C ARG A 46 -1.14 -6.07 -17.28
N THR A 47 -1.78 -7.23 -17.15
CA THR A 47 -2.85 -7.66 -18.07
C THR A 47 -4.01 -6.67 -18.01
N ILE A 48 -4.41 -6.27 -16.81
CA ILE A 48 -5.52 -5.34 -16.59
C ILE A 48 -5.18 -3.95 -17.14
N ILE A 49 -3.94 -3.47 -16.96
CA ILE A 49 -3.46 -2.22 -17.55
C ILE A 49 -3.57 -2.27 -19.07
N ARG A 50 -3.09 -3.35 -19.71
CA ARG A 50 -3.16 -3.52 -21.17
C ARG A 50 -4.59 -3.58 -21.70
N GLU A 51 -5.50 -4.22 -20.97
CA GLU A 51 -6.93 -4.23 -21.31
C GLU A 51 -7.50 -2.81 -21.23
N MET A 52 -7.21 -2.08 -20.16
CA MET A 52 -7.65 -0.70 -19.99
C MET A 52 -7.02 0.28 -21.00
N GLU A 53 -5.79 0.04 -21.44
CA GLU A 53 -5.14 0.80 -22.52
C GLU A 53 -5.90 0.65 -23.84
N LYS A 54 -6.32 -0.58 -24.17
CA LYS A 54 -7.14 -0.85 -25.35
C LYS A 54 -8.53 -0.22 -25.25
N GLU A 55 -9.16 -0.28 -24.07
CA GLU A 55 -10.49 0.30 -23.84
C GLU A 55 -10.49 1.85 -23.92
N MET A 56 -9.43 2.51 -23.44
CA MET A 56 -9.38 3.98 -23.34
C MET A 56 -8.53 4.65 -24.42
N GLY A 57 -7.77 3.89 -25.20
CA GLY A 57 -6.80 4.42 -26.16
C GLY A 57 -5.62 5.18 -25.53
N ARG A 58 -5.42 5.05 -24.20
CA ARG A 58 -4.36 5.75 -23.45
C ARG A 58 -3.95 4.96 -22.21
N THR A 59 -2.75 5.23 -21.70
CA THR A 59 -2.26 4.61 -20.47
C THR A 59 -3.14 4.97 -19.26
N PRO A 60 -3.70 3.97 -18.54
CA PRO A 60 -4.55 4.19 -17.39
C PRO A 60 -3.75 4.71 -16.20
N LEU A 61 -4.32 5.68 -15.50
CA LEU A 61 -3.80 6.15 -14.23
C LEU A 61 -3.96 5.09 -13.14
N VAL A 62 -2.99 4.97 -12.22
CA VAL A 62 -2.97 3.96 -11.14
C VAL A 62 -4.28 3.94 -10.31
N PRO A 63 -4.81 5.08 -9.82
CA PRO A 63 -6.12 5.12 -9.17
C PRO A 63 -7.28 4.53 -9.97
N LYS A 64 -7.23 4.62 -11.31
CA LYS A 64 -8.28 4.08 -12.19
C LYS A 64 -8.17 2.55 -12.29
N VAL A 65 -6.94 2.04 -12.37
CA VAL A 65 -6.66 0.60 -12.29
C VAL A 65 -7.10 0.04 -10.93
N PHE A 66 -6.84 0.77 -9.84
CA PHE A 66 -7.28 0.38 -8.51
C PHE A 66 -8.80 0.25 -8.43
N LYS A 67 -9.56 1.27 -8.86
CA LYS A 67 -11.03 1.22 -8.88
C LYS A 67 -11.61 0.09 -9.75
N LYS A 68 -10.91 -0.30 -10.83
CA LYS A 68 -11.32 -1.44 -11.68
C LYS A 68 -11.10 -2.79 -10.98
N THR A 69 -10.04 -2.90 -10.18
CA THR A 69 -9.59 -4.17 -9.58
C THR A 69 -10.01 -4.36 -8.14
N HIS A 70 -10.56 -3.34 -7.52
CA HIS A 70 -10.87 -3.31 -6.11
C HIS A 70 -12.24 -2.68 -5.86
N VAL A 71 -13.06 -3.35 -5.06
CA VAL A 71 -14.32 -2.80 -4.55
C VAL A 71 -14.18 -2.52 -3.05
N LYS A 72 -14.92 -1.53 -2.54
CA LYS A 72 -15.03 -1.36 -1.08
C LYS A 72 -15.76 -2.57 -0.52
N LYS A 73 -15.23 -3.16 0.55
CA LYS A 73 -15.97 -4.17 1.32
C LYS A 73 -17.21 -3.45 1.88
N LYS A 74 -18.41 -4.00 1.63
CA LYS A 74 -19.64 -3.35 2.10
C LYS A 74 -19.61 -3.31 3.63
N GLU A 75 -19.59 -2.11 4.18
CA GLU A 75 -20.02 -1.87 5.55
C GLU A 75 -21.55 -1.86 5.54
N ASN A 76 -22.18 -2.42 6.58
CA ASN A 76 -23.61 -2.23 6.77
C ASN A 76 -23.87 -0.72 6.74
N GLU A 77 -24.77 -0.32 5.84
CA GLU A 77 -24.92 1.00 5.24
C GLU A 77 -24.62 2.20 6.16
N SER A 78 -23.51 2.91 5.91
CA SER A 78 -23.45 4.36 6.04
C SER A 78 -22.22 4.91 5.30
N ASN A 79 -22.46 5.95 4.51
CA ASN A 79 -21.53 6.62 3.61
C ASN A 79 -20.14 6.94 4.21
N SER A 80 -19.06 6.68 3.45
CA SER A 80 -18.16 7.77 3.06
C SER A 80 -17.28 7.41 1.86
N ASP A 81 -17.33 8.30 0.88
CA ASP A 81 -16.47 8.34 -0.29
C ASP A 81 -15.09 8.91 0.06
N VAL A 82 -14.21 8.08 0.64
CA VAL A 82 -12.77 8.38 0.64
C VAL A 82 -11.98 7.10 0.35
N VAL A 83 -10.99 7.23 -0.53
CA VAL A 83 -10.00 6.21 -0.88
C VAL A 83 -9.14 5.92 0.35
N CYS A 84 -9.26 4.73 0.93
CA CYS A 84 -8.41 4.34 2.06
C CYS A 84 -7.11 3.69 1.54
N ILE A 85 -6.21 4.52 1.03
CA ILE A 85 -4.76 4.19 0.96
C ILE A 85 -4.15 4.18 2.40
N THR A 86 -4.93 4.59 3.42
CA THR A 86 -4.45 4.75 4.80
C THR A 86 -4.62 3.51 5.69
N SER A 87 -5.18 2.39 5.22
CA SER A 87 -5.25 1.14 6.01
C SER A 87 -3.89 0.42 6.18
N LEU A 88 -2.77 1.03 5.77
CA LEU A 88 -1.41 0.49 5.95
C LEU A 88 -0.87 0.57 7.38
N LYS A 89 -1.68 0.99 8.37
CA LYS A 89 -1.32 0.86 9.80
C LYS A 89 -1.69 -0.53 10.31
N GLY A 90 -1.01 -1.57 9.83
CA GLY A 90 -1.14 -2.92 10.40
C GLY A 90 -1.03 -4.09 9.42
N ILE A 91 -0.99 -3.84 8.12
CA ILE A 91 -0.65 -4.87 7.13
C ILE A 91 0.85 -4.77 6.89
N GLY A 92 1.59 -5.83 7.22
CA GLY A 92 3.04 -5.89 7.08
C GLY A 92 3.49 -5.46 5.68
N SER A 93 3.98 -4.23 5.59
CA SER A 93 4.79 -3.77 4.48
C SER A 93 6.13 -4.51 4.55
N SER A 94 6.32 -5.47 3.67
CA SER A 94 7.65 -6.06 3.42
C SER A 94 8.58 -5.11 2.67
N CYS A 95 8.15 -3.88 2.39
CA CYS A 95 8.99 -2.84 1.84
C CYS A 95 9.46 -1.93 2.98
N GLN A 96 10.77 -1.75 3.07
CA GLN A 96 11.45 -0.81 3.96
C GLN A 96 10.93 0.61 3.76
N ALA A 97 9.85 0.99 4.45
CA ALA A 97 9.47 2.37 4.60
C ALA A 97 10.28 2.94 5.77
N LYS A 98 11.47 3.48 5.49
CA LYS A 98 12.09 4.43 6.43
C LYS A 98 11.07 5.54 6.66
N ALA A 99 10.71 5.77 7.91
CA ALA A 99 9.88 6.91 8.27
C ALA A 99 10.54 8.18 7.73
N ILE A 100 9.94 8.79 6.72
CA ILE A 100 10.38 10.10 6.23
C ILE A 100 9.82 11.10 7.23
N ASP A 101 10.65 11.51 8.18
CA ASP A 101 10.28 12.52 9.17
C ASP A 101 9.93 13.85 8.47
N GLY A 102 8.98 14.60 9.01
CA GLY A 102 8.52 15.86 8.39
C GLY A 102 9.64 16.87 8.18
N VAL A 103 10.68 16.80 9.01
CA VAL A 103 11.91 17.59 8.89
C VAL A 103 12.66 17.29 7.59
N GLN A 104 12.68 16.03 7.12
CA GLN A 104 13.34 15.65 5.87
C GLN A 104 12.62 16.20 4.65
N ILE A 105 11.29 16.31 4.70
CA ILE A 105 10.49 16.88 3.61
C ILE A 105 10.80 18.37 3.44
N VAL A 106 10.84 19.12 4.56
CA VAL A 106 11.17 20.55 4.54
C VAL A 106 12.60 20.78 4.05
N ALA A 107 13.54 19.93 4.46
CA ALA A 107 14.93 20.01 4.02
C ALA A 107 15.09 19.73 2.51
N ILE A 108 14.34 18.78 1.95
CA ILE A 108 14.33 18.49 0.52
C ILE A 108 13.71 19.66 -0.26
N LEU A 109 12.61 20.24 0.22
CA LEU A 109 11.99 21.40 -0.43
C LEU A 109 12.94 22.61 -0.47
N ALA A 110 13.65 22.88 0.63
CA ALA A 110 14.65 23.95 0.67
C ALA A 110 15.85 23.71 -0.27
N GLN A 111 16.20 22.45 -0.54
CA GLN A 111 17.25 22.11 -1.51
C GLN A 111 16.79 22.33 -2.95
N ILE A 112 15.53 22.01 -3.27
CA ILE A 112 14.94 22.26 -4.59
C ILE A 112 14.90 23.78 -4.85
N GLU A 113 14.45 24.56 -3.89
CA GLU A 113 14.36 26.02 -4.03
C GLU A 113 15.73 26.67 -4.30
N LYS A 114 16.81 26.15 -3.70
CA LYS A 114 18.18 26.61 -3.95
C LYS A 114 18.72 26.22 -5.33
N LEU A 115 18.26 25.13 -5.92
CA LEU A 115 18.72 24.63 -7.22
C LEU A 115 17.94 25.23 -8.41
N THR A 116 16.73 25.73 -8.17
CA THR A 116 15.87 26.36 -9.19
C THR A 116 16.52 27.55 -9.93
N PRO A 117 17.17 28.53 -9.26
CA PRO A 117 17.79 29.66 -9.97
C PRO A 117 19.00 29.25 -10.82
N ALA A 118 19.78 28.26 -10.38
CA ALA A 118 20.96 27.78 -11.12
C ALA A 118 20.59 27.06 -12.43
N LEU A 119 19.38 26.50 -12.52
CA LEU A 119 18.87 25.86 -13.73
C LEU A 119 18.42 26.90 -14.78
N ASN A 120 17.74 27.97 -14.36
CA ASN A 120 17.31 29.05 -15.25
C ASN A 120 18.49 29.83 -15.86
N GLU A 121 19.62 29.95 -15.16
CA GLU A 121 20.84 30.57 -15.70
C GLU A 121 21.59 29.66 -16.69
N SER A 122 21.38 28.34 -16.62
CA SER A 122 21.99 27.37 -17.54
C SER A 122 21.25 27.22 -18.88
N GLU A 123 19.96 27.59 -18.92
CA GLU A 123 19.13 27.54 -20.14
C GLU A 123 19.18 28.84 -20.98
N GLN A 124 19.82 29.91 -20.46
CA GLN A 124 19.98 31.20 -21.17
C GLN A 124 21.36 31.38 -21.84
N LYS A 125 22.17 30.32 -21.94
CA LYS A 125 23.49 30.33 -22.60
C LYS A 125 23.52 29.38 -23.79
#